data_AF-A0A917VBK6-F1
#
_entry.id   AF-A0A917VBK6-F1
#
_cell.length_a   1.000
_cell.length_b   1.000
_cell.length_c   1.000
_cell.angle_alpha   90.00
_cell.angle_beta   90.00
_cell.angle_gamma   90.00
#
_symmetry.space_group_name_H-M   'P 1'
#
loop_
_entity.id
_entity.type
_entity.pdbx_description
1 polymer ?
#
loop_
_entity_poly.entity_id
_entity_poly.type
_entity_poly.pdbx_seq_one_letter_code
_entity_poly.pdbx_strand_id
1 'polypeptide(L)'
;MDDRPATPTTPIRVPRAMWKAYGNVCERLDTNRTEDLLAHMRQQINRHGEEADLDLLAEAEEELKARRARKGGRPRKQPPATD
;
A
#
# COMPACT_ATOMS: atom_id res chain seq x y z
N MET A 1 4.55 -1.05 24.13
CA MET A 1 3.68 -1.21 22.95
C MET A 1 3.61 0.15 22.29
N ASP A 2 3.86 0.26 20.99
CA ASP A 2 3.78 1.54 20.27
C ASP A 2 2.29 1.88 20.10
N ASP A 3 1.75 2.67 21.03
CA ASP A 3 0.33 2.92 21.26
C ASP A 3 -0.19 4.10 20.41
N ARG A 4 0.14 4.07 19.11
CA ARG A 4 -0.28 5.10 18.14
C ARG A 4 -1.11 4.44 17.04
N PRO A 5 -2.23 5.06 16.61
CA PRO A 5 -3.16 4.39 15.71
C PRO A 5 -2.46 4.05 14.39
N ALA A 6 -2.45 2.76 14.05
CA ALA A 6 -2.10 2.32 12.71
C ALA A 6 -3.10 2.93 11.71
N THR A 7 -2.66 3.21 10.47
CA THR A 7 -3.59 3.51 9.38
C THR A 7 -4.70 2.45 9.41
N PRO A 8 -5.96 2.86 9.53
CA PRO A 8 -7.05 1.92 9.74
C PRO A 8 -7.13 0.94 8.57
N THR A 9 -7.42 -0.33 8.87
CA THR A 9 -7.62 -1.32 7.81
C THR A 9 -9.05 -1.24 7.33
N THR A 10 -9.24 -0.92 6.04
CA THR A 10 -10.55 -0.92 5.40
C THR A 10 -10.78 -2.27 4.72
N PRO A 11 -11.73 -3.10 5.18
CA PRO A 11 -11.95 -4.42 4.61
C PRO A 11 -12.67 -4.32 3.25
N ILE A 12 -12.07 -4.88 2.21
CA ILE A 12 -12.71 -5.09 0.92
C ILE A 12 -13.25 -6.52 0.82
N ARG A 13 -14.42 -6.70 0.19
CA ARG A 13 -14.97 -8.03 -0.11
C ARG A 13 -14.47 -8.47 -1.48
N VAL A 14 -13.69 -9.55 -1.51
CA VAL A 14 -13.10 -10.09 -2.75
C VAL A 14 -13.26 -11.61 -2.76
N PRO A 15 -13.76 -12.22 -3.85
CA PRO A 15 -13.78 -13.68 -4.00
C PRO A 15 -12.38 -14.28 -3.87
N ARG A 16 -12.26 -15.41 -3.17
CA ARG A 16 -10.95 -16.04 -2.88
C ARG A 16 -10.15 -16.37 -4.14
N ALA A 17 -10.82 -16.85 -5.19
CA ALA A 17 -10.18 -17.17 -6.47
C ALA A 17 -9.60 -15.91 -7.14
N MET A 18 -10.34 -14.81 -7.11
CA MET A 18 -9.90 -13.52 -7.64
C MET A 18 -8.70 -12.97 -6.85
N TRP A 19 -8.75 -13.03 -5.51
CA TRP A 19 -7.64 -12.59 -4.66
C TRP A 19 -6.34 -13.40 -4.89
N LYS A 20 -6.47 -14.70 -5.16
CA LYS A 20 -5.35 -15.57 -5.53
C LYS A 20 -4.78 -15.17 -6.89
N ALA A 21 -5.63 -15.08 -7.92
CA ALA A 21 -5.21 -14.71 -9.27
C ALA A 21 -4.52 -13.34 -9.30
N TYR A 22 -5.06 -12.35 -8.59
CA TYR A 22 -4.46 -11.02 -8.46
C TYR A 22 -3.09 -11.08 -7.78
N GLY A 23 -2.91 -11.94 -6.77
CA GLY A 23 -1.59 -12.20 -6.18
C GLY A 23 -0.55 -12.66 -7.17
N ASN A 24 -0.91 -13.65 -7.99
CA ASN A 24 -0.02 -14.19 -9.02
C ASN A 24 0.33 -13.14 -10.09
N VAL A 25 -0.54 -12.13 -10.31
CA VAL A 25 -0.23 -10.98 -11.16
C VAL A 25 0.79 -10.08 -10.47
N CYS A 26 0.55 -9.68 -9.23
CA CYS A 26 1.48 -8.82 -8.47
C CYS A 26 2.88 -9.45 -8.36
N GLU A 27 2.96 -10.76 -8.12
CA GLU A 27 4.23 -11.50 -8.09
C GLU A 27 4.99 -11.43 -9.43
N ARG A 28 4.28 -11.59 -10.55
CA ARG A 28 4.87 -11.46 -11.90
C ARG A 28 5.34 -10.04 -12.22
N LEU A 29 4.76 -9.04 -11.56
CA LEU A 29 5.10 -7.63 -11.72
C LEU A 29 6.07 -7.11 -10.65
N ASP A 30 6.62 -8.00 -9.80
CA ASP A 30 7.50 -7.65 -8.67
C ASP A 30 6.92 -6.55 -7.76
N THR A 31 5.62 -6.64 -7.46
CA THR A 31 4.92 -5.72 -6.56
C THR A 31 4.08 -6.48 -5.53
N ASN A 32 3.54 -5.76 -4.54
CA ASN A 32 2.59 -6.31 -3.59
C ASN A 32 1.18 -5.76 -3.83
N ARG A 33 0.18 -6.56 -3.45
CA ARG A 33 -1.24 -6.23 -3.65
C ARG A 33 -1.64 -4.88 -3.05
N THR A 34 -1.08 -4.50 -1.91
CA THR A 34 -1.41 -3.24 -1.23
C THR A 34 -0.88 -2.05 -2.01
N GLU A 35 0.37 -2.09 -2.45
CA GLU A 35 0.97 -1.02 -3.25
C GLU A 35 0.26 -0.84 -4.58
N ASP A 36 -0.07 -1.93 -5.26
CA ASP A 36 -0.81 -1.89 -6.53
C ASP A 36 -2.24 -1.35 -6.34
N LEU A 37 -2.96 -1.79 -5.30
CA LEU A 37 -4.29 -1.25 -4.97
C LEU A 37 -4.24 0.24 -4.63
N LEU A 38 -3.27 0.67 -3.83
CA LEU A 38 -3.10 2.10 -3.51
C LEU A 38 -2.76 2.90 -4.77
N ALA A 39 -1.90 2.39 -5.65
CA ALA A 39 -1.59 3.04 -6.91
C ALA A 39 -2.83 3.17 -7.81
N HIS A 40 -3.66 2.12 -7.88
CA HIS A 40 -4.91 2.17 -8.61
C HIS A 40 -5.89 3.20 -8.02
N MET A 41 -6.05 3.24 -6.69
CA MET A 41 -6.90 4.25 -6.03
C MET A 41 -6.44 5.67 -6.34
N ARG A 42 -5.12 5.95 -6.24
CA ARG A 42 -4.55 7.26 -6.63
C ARG A 42 -4.89 7.61 -8.07
N GLN A 43 -4.75 6.65 -8.99
CA GLN A 43 -5.02 6.88 -10.41
C GLN A 43 -6.50 7.22 -10.65
N GLN A 44 -7.42 6.49 -10.00
CA GLN A 44 -8.86 6.75 -10.13
C GLN A 44 -9.23 8.13 -9.58
N ILE A 45 -8.72 8.50 -8.40
CA ILE A 45 -8.98 9.82 -7.80
C ILE A 45 -8.42 10.94 -8.67
N ASN A 46 -7.17 10.84 -9.13
CA ASN A 46 -6.59 11.86 -10.02
C ASN A 46 -7.34 12.00 -11.35
N ARG A 47 -7.95 10.93 -11.84
CA ARG A 47 -8.65 10.92 -13.13
C ARG A 47 -10.09 11.40 -13.05
N HIS A 48 -10.76 11.15 -11.93
CA HIS A 48 -12.21 11.29 -11.81
C HIS A 48 -12.67 12.10 -10.60
N GLY A 49 -11.77 12.37 -9.66
CA GLY A 49 -12.08 13.11 -8.44
C GLY A 49 -12.25 14.60 -8.69
N GLU A 50 -13.05 15.22 -7.83
CA GLU A 50 -13.21 16.66 -7.75
C GLU A 50 -12.18 17.27 -6.78
N GLU A 51 -12.17 18.60 -6.63
CA GLU A 51 -11.20 19.31 -5.78
C GLU A 51 -11.16 18.75 -4.35
N ALA A 52 -12.32 18.47 -3.75
CA ALA A 52 -12.41 17.86 -2.43
C ALA A 52 -11.79 16.46 -2.35
N ASP A 53 -11.90 15.65 -3.41
CA ASP A 53 -11.31 14.30 -3.45
C ASP A 53 -9.79 14.37 -3.57
N LEU A 54 -9.28 15.37 -4.31
CA LEU A 54 -7.84 15.62 -4.45
C LEU A 54 -7.22 16.10 -3.12
N ASP A 55 -7.93 16.94 -2.36
CA ASP A 55 -7.51 17.36 -1.03
C ASP A 55 -7.41 16.17 -0.06
N LEU A 56 -8.42 15.30 -0.05
CA LEU A 56 -8.40 14.06 0.74
C LEU A 56 -7.28 13.11 0.32
N LEU A 57 -7.00 13.03 -0.98
CA LEU A 57 -5.87 12.26 -1.48
C LEU A 57 -4.54 12.83 -0.95
N ALA A 58 -4.36 14.15 -0.98
CA ALA A 58 -3.15 14.79 -0.47
C ALA A 58 -2.95 14.52 1.04
N GLU A 59 -4.01 14.58 1.84
CA GLU A 59 -3.96 14.23 3.26
C GLU A 59 -3.53 12.77 3.47
N ALA A 60 -4.14 11.84 2.72
CA ALA A 60 -3.81 10.42 2.79
C ALA A 60 -2.36 10.12 2.37
N GLU A 61 -1.82 10.84 1.39
CA GLU A 61 -0.42 10.68 0.97
C GLU A 61 0.57 11.14 2.04
N GLU A 62 0.30 12.26 2.72
CA GLU A 62 1.11 12.73 3.83
C GLU A 62 1.07 11.75 5.02
N GLU A 63 -0.09 11.15 5.34
CA GLU A 63 -0.18 10.10 6.37
C GLU A 63 0.72 8.89 6.02
N LEU A 64 0.64 8.40 4.77
CA LEU A 64 1.43 7.26 4.30
C LEU A 64 2.93 7.57 4.27
N LYS A 65 3.31 8.79 3.88
CA LYS A 65 4.71 9.26 3.88
C LYS A 65 5.27 9.35 5.30
N ALA A 66 4.52 9.94 6.24
CA ALA A 66 4.89 9.99 7.64
C ALA A 66 5.07 8.58 8.24
N ARG A 67 4.29 7.59 7.79
CA ARG A 67 4.49 6.19 8.16
C ARG A 67 5.76 5.58 7.57
N ARG A 68 6.03 5.80 6.27
CA ARG A 68 7.24 5.27 5.60
C ARG A 68 8.51 5.83 6.23
N ALA A 69 8.54 7.13 6.53
CA ALA A 69 9.63 7.78 7.25
C ALA A 69 9.86 7.13 8.62
N ARG A 70 8.80 6.82 9.37
CA ARG A 70 8.88 6.12 10.66
C ARG A 70 9.34 4.66 10.56
N LYS A 71 8.98 3.95 9.48
CA LYS A 71 9.39 2.56 9.24
C LYS A 71 10.77 2.44 8.58
N GLY A 72 11.42 3.55 8.23
CA GLY A 72 12.73 3.66 7.58
C GLY A 72 13.94 3.24 8.43
N GLY A 73 13.83 2.12 9.14
CA GLY A 73 14.93 1.56 9.95
C GLY A 73 15.10 0.05 9.82
N ARG A 74 14.43 -0.65 8.88
CA ARG A 74 14.74 -2.08 8.63
C ARG A 74 15.57 -2.23 7.36
N PRO A 75 16.91 -2.23 7.44
CA PRO A 75 17.72 -2.71 6.32
C PRO A 75 17.26 -4.12 5.93
N ARG A 76 17.19 -4.38 4.62
CA ARG A 76 16.98 -5.73 4.08
C ARG A 76 18.00 -6.66 4.75
N LYS A 77 17.54 -7.72 5.44
CA LYS A 77 18.45 -8.79 5.88
C LYS A 77 19.09 -9.36 4.62
N GLN A 78 20.39 -9.17 4.45
CA GLN A 78 21.15 -9.94 3.46
C GLN A 78 21.03 -11.42 3.85
N PRO A 79 20.83 -12.34 2.90
CA PRO A 79 20.91 -13.77 3.18
C PRO A 79 22.31 -14.09 3.73
N PRO A 80 22.43 -15.00 4.72
CA PRO A 80 23.74 -15.38 5.23
C PRO A 80 24.56 -16.01 4.10
N ALA A 81 25.78 -15.50 3.90
CA ALA A 81 26.76 -16.15 3.05
C ALA A 81 26.96 -17.58 3.56
N THR A 82 26.69 -18.55 2.68
CA THR A 82 26.96 -19.96 2.95
C THR A 82 28.39 -20.21 2.45
N ASP A 83 29.27 -20.57 3.37
CA ASP A 83 30.57 -21.21 3.10
C ASP A 83 30.34 -22.72 3.09
#